data_AF-A0A2G2ANL7-F1
#
_entry.id   AF-A0A2G2ANL7-F1
#
_cell.length_a   1.000
_cell.length_b   1.000
_cell.length_c   1.000
_cell.angle_alpha   90.00
_cell.angle_beta   90.00
_cell.angle_gamma   90.00
#
_symmetry.space_group_name_H-M   'P 1'
#
loop_
_entity.id
_entity.type
_entity.pdbx_description
1 polymer ?
#
loop_
_entity_poly.entity_id
_entity_poly.type
_entity_poly.pdbx_seq_one_letter_code
_entity_poly.pdbx_strand_id
1 'polypeptide(L)'
;MWKTIKELIGTVAPTLGTLLGGPVGAVAGSLIATALGVEDNPQAIEKELRSNPEAFLKLKKLDSDERIVNLNAYYADKESARNMSVKIQVSTDWLVRNTGSIIALFTVISAFFMDGYLLYLVQADEPINSMFTLIAGAVSTRAVQVLSFYFGESKSNTDAQRGK
;
A
#
# COMPACT_ATOMS: atom_id res chain seq x y z
N MET A 1 -14.10 -19.30 17.79
CA MET A 1 -15.00 -18.28 18.36
C MET A 1 -15.14 -17.07 17.44
N TRP A 2 -14.09 -16.29 17.15
CA TRP A 2 -14.16 -15.16 16.21
C TRP A 2 -14.71 -15.51 14.81
N LYS A 3 -14.45 -16.72 14.32
CA LYS A 3 -14.90 -17.17 12.99
C LYS A 3 -16.43 -17.20 12.86
N THR A 4 -17.12 -17.72 13.88
CA THR A 4 -18.59 -17.82 13.92
C THR A 4 -19.23 -16.43 14.03
N ILE A 5 -18.66 -15.55 14.85
CA ILE A 5 -19.10 -14.16 14.99
C ILE A 5 -18.90 -13.39 13.69
N LYS A 6 -17.74 -13.57 13.03
CA LYS A 6 -17.43 -12.98 11.73
C LYS A 6 -18.40 -13.43 10.64
N GLU A 7 -18.76 -14.71 10.59
CA GLU A 7 -19.74 -15.23 9.62
C GLU A 7 -21.15 -14.66 9.88
N LEU A 8 -21.56 -14.58 11.14
CA LEU A 8 -22.85 -14.00 11.56
C LEU A 8 -22.93 -12.51 11.19
N ILE A 9 -21.92 -11.74 11.58
CA ILE A 9 -21.84 -10.29 11.33
C ILE A 9 -21.66 -10.03 9.83
N GLY A 10 -20.80 -10.78 9.15
CA GLY A 10 -20.55 -10.64 7.71
C GLY A 10 -21.77 -10.90 6.83
N THR A 11 -22.75 -11.66 7.32
CA THR A 11 -24.03 -11.88 6.62
C THR A 11 -24.96 -10.65 6.69
N VAL A 12 -24.91 -9.89 7.78
CA VAL A 12 -25.82 -8.75 8.05
C VAL A 12 -25.15 -7.40 7.79
N ALA A 13 -23.84 -7.33 7.98
CA ALA A 13 -22.98 -6.17 7.94
C ALA A 13 -21.62 -6.55 7.27
N PRO A 14 -21.58 -6.59 5.93
CA PRO A 14 -20.41 -7.06 5.18
C PRO A 14 -19.14 -6.23 5.40
N THR A 15 -19.26 -4.91 5.58
CA THR A 15 -18.12 -4.00 5.76
C THR A 15 -17.46 -4.25 7.11
N LEU A 16 -18.26 -4.34 8.17
CA LEU A 16 -17.82 -4.70 9.51
C LEU A 16 -17.25 -6.12 9.55
N GLY A 17 -17.85 -7.09 8.85
CA GLY A 17 -17.33 -8.46 8.75
C GLY A 17 -15.95 -8.53 8.06
N THR A 18 -15.73 -7.69 7.04
CA THR A 18 -14.44 -7.55 6.35
C THR A 18 -13.39 -6.95 7.29
N LEU A 19 -13.73 -5.85 7.96
CA LEU A 19 -12.85 -5.20 8.93
C LEU A 19 -12.50 -6.12 10.11
N LEU A 20 -13.48 -6.82 10.69
CA LEU A 20 -13.31 -7.83 11.73
C LEU A 20 -12.39 -8.98 11.31
N GLY A 21 -12.48 -9.36 10.04
CA GLY A 21 -11.68 -10.42 9.46
C GLY A 21 -10.30 -9.98 8.98
N GLY A 22 -10.05 -8.67 8.95
CA GLY A 22 -8.86 -8.06 8.39
C GLY A 22 -7.84 -7.67 9.47
N PRO A 23 -6.75 -6.98 9.07
CA PRO A 23 -5.67 -6.58 9.96
C PRO A 23 -6.11 -5.63 11.08
N VAL A 24 -7.29 -5.01 10.96
CA VAL A 24 -7.89 -4.12 11.95
C VAL A 24 -9.08 -4.72 12.70
N GLY A 25 -9.14 -6.06 12.75
CA GLY A 25 -10.26 -6.76 13.37
C GLY A 25 -10.48 -6.42 14.84
N ALA A 26 -9.41 -6.12 15.59
CA ALA A 26 -9.53 -5.67 16.98
C ALA A 26 -10.24 -4.31 17.11
N VAL A 27 -9.93 -3.35 16.22
CA VAL A 27 -10.59 -2.03 16.21
C VAL A 27 -12.05 -2.16 15.82
N ALA A 28 -12.34 -2.96 14.80
CA ALA A 28 -13.72 -3.22 14.38
C ALA A 28 -14.53 -3.93 15.47
N GLY A 29 -13.93 -4.87 16.21
CA GLY A 29 -14.54 -5.52 17.36
C GLY A 29 -14.95 -4.55 18.46
N SER A 30 -14.05 -3.61 18.78
CA SER A 30 -14.29 -2.56 19.77
C SER A 30 -15.42 -1.59 19.38
N LEU A 31 -15.48 -1.20 18.11
CA LEU A 31 -16.57 -0.37 17.58
C LEU A 31 -17.92 -1.08 17.66
N ILE A 32 -17.94 -2.38 17.38
CA ILE A 32 -19.14 -3.21 17.48
C ILE A 32 -19.58 -3.36 18.93
N ALA A 33 -18.64 -3.65 19.85
CA ALA A 33 -18.93 -3.73 21.29
C ALA A 33 -19.52 -2.41 21.81
N THR A 34 -18.93 -1.28 21.42
CA THR A 34 -19.40 0.06 21.79
C THR A 34 -20.81 0.35 21.25
N ALA A 35 -21.07 0.01 19.99
CA ALA A 35 -22.39 0.23 19.37
C ALA A 35 -23.49 -0.67 19.96
N LEU A 36 -23.12 -1.86 20.43
CA LEU A 36 -24.02 -2.78 21.11
C LEU A 36 -24.14 -2.50 22.62
N GLY A 37 -23.20 -1.74 23.20
CA GLY A 37 -23.19 -1.41 24.63
C GLY A 37 -22.71 -2.58 25.51
N VAL A 38 -21.86 -3.44 24.98
CA VAL A 38 -21.34 -4.63 25.65
C VAL A 38 -19.83 -4.54 25.87
N GLU A 39 -19.29 -5.42 26.70
CA GLU A 39 -17.85 -5.55 26.85
C GLU A 39 -17.16 -5.87 25.52
N ASP A 40 -15.96 -5.32 25.33
CA ASP A 40 -15.11 -5.54 24.17
C ASP A 40 -14.45 -6.94 24.22
N ASN A 41 -15.30 -7.97 24.24
CA ASN A 41 -14.89 -9.35 24.15
C ASN A 41 -15.83 -10.13 23.22
N PRO A 42 -15.32 -11.18 22.55
CA PRO A 42 -16.09 -11.92 21.56
C PRO A 42 -17.31 -12.61 22.17
N GLN A 43 -17.21 -13.06 23.43
CA GLN A 43 -18.29 -13.77 24.09
C GLN A 43 -19.50 -12.87 24.39
N ALA A 44 -19.26 -11.63 24.82
CA ALA A 44 -20.30 -10.66 25.14
C ALA A 44 -21.02 -10.19 23.88
N ILE A 45 -20.27 -9.94 22.80
CA ILE A 45 -20.85 -9.61 21.48
C ILE A 45 -21.69 -10.78 20.96
N GLU A 46 -21.19 -12.02 21.01
CA GLU A 46 -21.95 -13.19 20.57
C GLU A 46 -23.21 -13.40 21.40
N LYS A 47 -23.11 -13.25 22.73
CA LYS A 47 -24.25 -13.38 23.63
C LYS A 47 -25.33 -12.35 23.29
N GLU A 48 -24.96 -11.09 23.11
CA GLU A 48 -25.89 -10.02 22.75
C GLU A 48 -26.54 -10.24 21.40
N LEU A 49 -25.78 -10.70 20.40
CA LEU A 49 -26.32 -11.04 19.08
C LEU A 49 -27.31 -12.21 19.13
N ARG A 50 -27.16 -13.13 20.08
CA ARG A 50 -28.10 -14.26 20.26
C ARG A 50 -29.30 -13.87 21.11
N SER A 51 -29.14 -13.01 22.10
CA SER A 51 -30.23 -12.60 23.01
C SER A 51 -31.07 -11.45 22.47
N ASN A 52 -30.52 -10.61 21.59
CA ASN A 52 -31.16 -9.39 21.14
C ASN A 52 -31.23 -9.28 19.60
N PRO A 53 -32.38 -9.59 18.99
CA PRO A 53 -32.58 -9.42 17.56
C PRO A 53 -32.38 -7.98 17.05
N GLU A 54 -32.55 -6.96 17.90
CA GLU A 54 -32.31 -5.57 17.52
C GLU A 54 -30.82 -5.25 17.36
N ALA A 55 -29.92 -6.06 17.93
CA ALA A 55 -28.48 -5.92 17.74
C ALA A 55 -28.11 -5.99 16.24
N PHE A 56 -28.79 -6.83 15.47
CA PHE A 56 -28.59 -6.93 14.02
C PHE A 56 -28.99 -5.65 13.28
N LEU A 57 -30.04 -4.96 13.72
CA LEU A 57 -30.45 -3.68 13.14
C LEU A 57 -29.43 -2.58 13.45
N LYS A 58 -28.88 -2.57 14.67
CA LYS A 58 -27.80 -1.66 15.05
C LYS A 58 -26.53 -1.91 14.24
N LEU A 59 -26.14 -3.18 14.05
CA LEU A 59 -25.02 -3.56 13.22
C LEU A 59 -25.20 -3.14 11.76
N LYS A 60 -26.39 -3.36 11.18
CA LYS A 60 -26.69 -2.95 9.80
C LYS A 60 -26.61 -1.44 9.62
N LYS A 61 -27.09 -0.67 10.60
CA LYS A 61 -26.97 0.80 10.61
C LYS A 61 -25.51 1.23 10.69
N LEU A 62 -24.74 0.60 11.58
CA LEU A 62 -23.31 0.88 11.73
C LEU A 62 -22.51 0.50 10.48
N ASP A 63 -22.87 -0.57 9.78
CA ASP A 63 -22.22 -1.01 8.55
C ASP A 63 -22.36 0.01 7.41
N SER A 64 -23.49 0.73 7.39
CA SER A 64 -23.78 1.79 6.43
C SER A 64 -23.26 3.16 6.87
N ASP A 65 -22.67 3.26 8.05
CA ASP A 65 -22.06 4.51 8.53
C ASP A 65 -20.85 4.84 7.65
N GLU A 66 -20.81 6.06 7.12
CA GLU A 66 -19.71 6.56 6.29
C GLU A 66 -18.35 6.37 6.96
N ARG A 67 -18.29 6.44 8.30
CA ARG A 67 -17.05 6.21 9.05
C ARG A 67 -16.52 4.80 8.84
N ILE A 68 -17.39 3.80 8.83
CA ILE A 68 -17.03 2.39 8.65
C ILE A 68 -16.66 2.11 7.20
N VAL A 69 -17.42 2.68 6.25
CA VAL A 69 -17.13 2.56 4.81
C VAL A 69 -15.77 3.19 4.47
N ASN A 70 -15.51 4.41 4.95
CA ASN A 70 -14.24 5.10 4.73
C ASN A 70 -13.07 4.36 5.39
N LEU A 71 -13.27 3.80 6.58
CA LEU A 71 -12.24 3.01 7.26
C LEU A 71 -11.88 1.77 6.44
N ASN A 72 -12.88 1.05 5.92
CA ASN A 72 -12.65 -0.11 5.06
C ASN A 72 -11.95 0.28 3.75
N ALA A 73 -12.36 1.37 3.11
CA ALA A 73 -11.72 1.88 1.90
C ALA A 73 -10.25 2.25 2.14
N TYR A 74 -9.94 2.93 3.26
CA TYR A 74 -8.58 3.30 3.64
C TYR A 74 -7.67 2.07 3.84
N TYR A 75 -8.16 1.04 4.51
CA TYR A 75 -7.37 -0.18 4.73
C TYR A 75 -7.27 -1.04 3.46
N ALA A 76 -8.31 -1.07 2.63
CA ALA A 76 -8.26 -1.72 1.33
C ALA A 76 -7.22 -1.07 0.41
N ASP A 77 -7.11 0.27 0.41
CA ASP A 77 -6.10 1.00 -0.35
C ASP A 77 -4.68 0.71 0.15
N LYS A 78 -4.45 0.74 1.47
CA LYS A 78 -3.16 0.36 2.06
C LYS A 78 -2.77 -1.09 1.79
N GLU A 79 -3.72 -2.00 1.84
CA GLU A 79 -3.48 -3.40 1.49
C GLU A 79 -3.17 -3.56 0.01
N SER A 80 -3.86 -2.82 -0.87
CA SER A 80 -3.58 -2.75 -2.30
C SER A 80 -2.16 -2.27 -2.59
N ALA A 81 -1.70 -1.21 -1.92
CA ALA A 81 -0.34 -0.68 -2.06
C ALA A 81 0.72 -1.71 -1.64
N ARG A 82 0.50 -2.43 -0.53
CA ARG A 82 1.39 -3.52 -0.10
C ARG A 82 1.37 -4.69 -1.09
N ASN A 83 0.18 -5.07 -1.54
CA ASN A 83 -0.01 -6.18 -2.48
C ASN A 83 0.46 -5.86 -3.89
N MET A 84 0.60 -4.59 -4.28
CA MET A 84 1.19 -4.21 -5.58
C MET A 84 2.61 -4.78 -5.72
N SER A 85 3.43 -4.64 -4.67
CA SER A 85 4.80 -5.18 -4.65
C SER A 85 4.82 -6.72 -4.74
N VAL A 86 3.86 -7.39 -4.11
CA VAL A 86 3.71 -8.84 -4.15
C VAL A 86 3.22 -9.30 -5.52
N LYS A 87 2.21 -8.62 -6.09
CA LYS A 87 1.65 -8.90 -7.43
C LYS A 87 2.69 -8.76 -8.53
N ILE A 88 3.60 -7.80 -8.44
CA ILE A 88 4.73 -7.64 -9.37
C ILE A 88 5.75 -8.78 -9.22
N GLN A 89 5.96 -9.31 -8.02
CA GLN A 89 6.89 -10.43 -7.80
C GLN A 89 6.31 -11.77 -8.26
N VAL A 90 5.01 -11.99 -8.08
CA VAL A 90 4.35 -13.25 -8.47
C VAL A 90 3.79 -13.25 -9.90
N SER A 91 3.89 -12.13 -10.62
CA SER A 91 3.47 -12.07 -12.02
C SER A 91 4.36 -12.97 -12.89
N THR A 92 3.73 -13.77 -13.74
CA THR A 92 4.41 -14.63 -14.72
C THR A 92 5.06 -13.85 -15.86
N ASP A 93 4.61 -12.62 -16.11
CA ASP A 93 5.17 -11.74 -17.14
C ASP A 93 6.52 -11.15 -16.72
N TRP A 94 7.55 -11.46 -17.51
CA TRP A 94 8.90 -10.92 -17.34
C TRP A 94 8.95 -9.39 -17.38
N LEU A 95 8.14 -8.77 -18.24
CA LEU A 95 8.03 -7.31 -18.35
C LEU A 95 7.51 -6.69 -17.06
N VAL A 96 6.42 -7.23 -16.48
CA VAL A 96 5.83 -6.71 -15.24
C VAL A 96 6.84 -6.81 -14.09
N ARG A 97 7.52 -7.94 -13.97
CA ARG A 97 8.54 -8.17 -12.93
C ARG A 97 9.74 -7.24 -13.05
N ASN A 98 10.15 -6.93 -14.28
CA ASN A 98 11.34 -6.12 -14.56
C ASN A 98 11.02 -4.67 -14.94
N THR A 99 9.77 -4.21 -14.85
CA THR A 99 9.37 -2.86 -15.27
C THR A 99 10.23 -1.78 -14.59
N GLY A 100 10.48 -1.91 -13.29
CA GLY A 100 11.34 -0.97 -12.56
C GLY A 100 12.81 -1.00 -13.00
N SER A 101 13.35 -2.18 -13.32
CA SER A 101 14.72 -2.33 -13.81
C SER A 101 14.88 -1.76 -15.22
N ILE A 102 13.87 -1.90 -16.08
CA ILE A 102 13.88 -1.35 -17.45
C ILE A 102 13.82 0.18 -17.42
N ILE A 103 12.94 0.77 -16.60
CA ILE A 103 12.85 2.23 -16.45
C ILE A 103 14.15 2.81 -15.89
N ALA A 104 14.74 2.15 -14.90
CA ALA A 104 16.03 2.55 -14.37
C ALA A 104 17.15 2.46 -15.40
N LEU A 105 17.22 1.36 -16.16
CA LEU A 105 18.21 1.20 -17.22
C LEU A 105 18.08 2.30 -18.28
N PHE A 106 16.86 2.59 -18.73
CA PHE A 106 16.60 3.67 -19.69
C PHE A 106 17.02 5.04 -19.15
N THR A 107 16.75 5.30 -17.87
CA THR A 107 17.09 6.55 -17.18
C THR A 107 18.61 6.73 -17.07
N VAL A 108 19.35 5.67 -16.70
CA VAL A 108 20.81 5.68 -16.62
C VAL A 108 21.44 5.87 -18.00
N ILE A 109 20.94 5.15 -19.02
CA ILE A 109 21.41 5.28 -20.40
C ILE A 109 21.20 6.72 -20.90
N SER A 110 20.00 7.29 -20.69
CA SER A 110 19.70 8.66 -21.09
C SER A 110 20.61 9.69 -20.41
N ALA A 111 20.88 9.53 -19.11
CA ALA A 111 21.79 10.42 -18.39
C ALA A 111 23.22 10.29 -18.94
N PHE A 112 23.69 9.06 -19.17
CA PHE A 112 25.03 8.80 -19.72
C PHE A 112 25.23 9.42 -21.11
N PHE A 113 24.22 9.35 -21.99
CA PHE A 113 24.28 10.00 -23.30
C PHE A 113 24.30 11.52 -23.19
N MET A 114 23.55 12.11 -22.25
CA MET A 114 23.53 13.55 -22.02
C MET A 114 24.89 14.05 -21.50
N ASP A 115 25.45 13.37 -20.51
CA ASP A 115 26.77 13.69 -19.96
C ASP A 115 27.88 13.49 -21.01
N GLY A 116 27.78 12.43 -21.81
CA GLY A 116 28.69 12.18 -22.94
C GLY A 116 28.64 13.29 -23.99
N TYR A 117 27.44 13.80 -24.30
CA TYR A 117 27.28 14.93 -25.22
C TYR A 117 27.86 16.23 -24.67
N LEU A 118 27.70 16.49 -23.37
CA LEU A 118 28.36 17.62 -22.69
C LEU A 118 29.88 17.52 -22.78
N LEU A 119 30.45 16.34 -22.50
CA LEU A 119 31.90 16.10 -22.60
C LEU A 119 32.41 16.27 -24.04
N TYR A 120 31.60 15.93 -25.04
CA TYR A 120 31.91 16.19 -26.44
C TYR A 120 31.97 17.69 -26.74
N LEU A 121 30.98 18.47 -26.30
CA LEU A 121 30.97 19.93 -26.49
C LEU A 121 32.15 20.61 -25.80
N VAL A 122 32.52 20.16 -24.59
CA VAL A 122 33.70 20.66 -23.88
C VAL A 122 34.99 20.39 -24.68
N GLN A 123 35.14 19.20 -25.24
CA GLN A 123 36.32 18.84 -26.04
C GLN A 123 36.37 19.55 -27.40
N ALA A 124 35.21 19.90 -27.96
CA ALA A 124 35.09 20.64 -29.21
C ALA A 124 35.31 22.16 -29.04
N ASP A 125 35.55 22.64 -27.81
CA ASP A 125 35.68 24.08 -27.47
C ASP A 125 34.44 24.91 -27.88
N GLU A 126 33.28 24.26 -27.94
CA GLU A 126 32.01 24.90 -28.28
C GLU A 126 31.48 25.71 -27.07
N PRO A 127 30.93 26.92 -27.27
CA PRO A 127 30.40 27.71 -26.18
C PRO A 127 29.17 27.03 -25.56
N ILE A 128 29.32 26.52 -24.33
CA ILE A 128 28.25 25.84 -23.60
C ILE A 128 27.42 26.87 -22.83
N ASN A 129 26.12 26.93 -23.13
CA ASN A 129 25.19 27.74 -22.35
C ASN A 129 25.10 27.20 -20.91
N SER A 130 25.31 28.06 -19.91
CA SER A 130 25.25 27.68 -18.48
C SER A 130 23.89 27.09 -18.06
N MET A 131 22.81 27.45 -18.76
CA MET A 131 21.48 26.84 -18.58
C MET A 131 21.48 25.36 -18.97
N PHE A 132 22.28 24.96 -19.97
CA PHE A 132 22.38 23.56 -20.40
C PHE A 132 23.06 22.71 -19.32
N THR A 133 24.13 23.22 -18.71
CA THR A 133 24.81 22.58 -17.57
C THR A 133 23.90 22.49 -16.34
N LEU A 134 23.10 23.53 -16.08
CA LEU A 134 22.11 23.52 -15.00
C LEU A 134 21.02 22.45 -15.23
N ILE A 135 20.49 22.37 -16.44
CA ILE A 135 19.48 21.37 -16.82
C ILE A 135 20.07 19.97 -16.71
N ALA A 136 21.32 19.76 -17.13
CA ALA A 136 22.01 18.48 -16.99
C ALA A 136 22.09 18.04 -15.52
N GLY A 137 22.52 18.93 -14.63
CA GLY A 137 22.54 18.64 -13.19
C GLY A 137 21.15 18.31 -12.62
N ALA A 138 20.11 19.02 -13.06
CA ALA A 138 18.73 18.73 -12.66
C ALA A 138 18.24 17.37 -13.18
N VAL A 139 18.59 16.99 -14.41
CA VAL A 139 18.26 15.68 -15.00
C VAL A 139 18.98 14.57 -14.24
N SER A 140 20.27 14.72 -13.94
CA SER A 140 21.04 13.74 -13.16
C SER A 140 20.49 13.58 -11.74
N THR A 141 20.01 14.66 -11.12
CA THR A 141 19.33 14.59 -9.81
C THR A 141 18.03 13.78 -9.88
N ARG A 142 17.22 13.98 -10.93
CA ARG A 142 15.99 13.19 -11.13
C ARG A 142 16.30 11.72 -11.43
N ALA A 143 17.39 11.43 -12.14
CA ALA A 143 17.84 10.06 -12.38
C ALA A 143 18.15 9.33 -11.06
N VAL A 144 18.83 10.00 -10.12
CA VAL A 144 19.08 9.46 -8.77
C VAL A 144 17.78 9.22 -8.00
N GLN A 145 16.78 10.10 -8.14
CA GLN A 145 15.46 9.90 -7.52
C GLN A 145 14.74 8.66 -8.07
N VAL A 146 14.77 8.44 -9.39
CA VAL A 146 14.21 7.24 -10.03
C VAL A 146 14.92 5.97 -9.53
N LEU A 147 16.25 5.99 -9.47
CA LEU A 147 17.03 4.86 -8.92
C LEU A 147 16.70 4.60 -7.45
N SER A 148 16.55 5.64 -6.65
CA SER A 148 16.20 5.53 -5.23
C SER A 148 14.78 4.98 -5.03
N PHE A 149 13.82 5.38 -5.86
CA PHE A 149 12.45 4.85 -5.82
C PHE A 149 12.41 3.35 -6.13
N TYR A 150 13.13 2.88 -7.15
CA TYR A 150 13.10 1.47 -7.56
C TYR A 150 14.06 0.57 -6.77
N PHE A 151 15.18 1.09 -6.24
CA PHE A 151 16.22 0.28 -5.59
C PHE A 151 16.59 0.69 -4.16
N GLY A 152 16.04 1.79 -3.63
CA GLY A 152 16.40 2.34 -2.32
C GLY A 152 15.91 1.50 -1.13
N GLU A 153 14.72 0.90 -1.21
CA GLU A 153 14.13 0.12 -0.11
C GLU A 153 14.35 -1.39 -0.24
N SER A 154 14.66 -1.89 -1.43
CA SER A 154 14.70 -3.33 -1.73
C SER A 154 15.89 -4.07 -1.09
N LYS A 155 16.97 -3.38 -0.71
CA LYS A 155 18.10 -4.00 0.02
C LYS A 155 17.89 -4.09 1.53
N SER A 156 17.09 -3.20 2.13
CA SER A 156 16.88 -3.18 3.59
C SER A 156 16.10 -4.40 4.09
N ASN A 157 15.04 -4.80 3.36
CA ASN A 157 14.20 -5.94 3.77
C ASN A 157 14.82 -7.30 3.44
N THR A 158 15.60 -7.44 2.37
CA THR A 158 16.24 -8.73 2.02
C THR A 158 17.41 -9.06 2.95
N ASP A 159 18.18 -8.07 3.41
CA ASP A 159 19.26 -8.29 4.38
C ASP A 159 18.71 -8.51 5.81
N ALA A 160 17.61 -7.85 6.18
CA ALA A 160 16.93 -8.11 7.47
C ALA A 160 16.35 -9.54 7.57
N GLN A 161 15.99 -10.16 6.44
CA GLN A 161 15.45 -11.53 6.39
C GLN A 161 16.54 -12.61 6.31
N ARG A 162 17.75 -12.29 5.85
CA ARG A 162 18.90 -13.23 5.79
C ARG A 162 19.71 -13.32 7.09
N GLY A 163 19.47 -12.40 8.03
CA GLY A 163 20.12 -12.36 9.34
C GLY A 163 19.34 -13.04 10.48
N LYS A 164 18.30 -13.83 10.16
CA LYS A 164 17.58 -14.70 11.11
C LYS A 164 17.69 -16.15 10.67
#